data_AF-A0ABD3N975-F1
#
_entry.id   AF-A0ABD3N975-F1
#
_cell.length_a   1.000
_cell.length_b   1.000
_cell.length_c   1.000
_cell.angle_alpha   90.00
_cell.angle_beta   90.00
_cell.angle_gamma   90.00
#
_symmetry.space_group_name_H-M   'P 1'
#
loop_
_entity.id
_entity.type
_entity.pdbx_description
1 polymer ?
#
loop_
_entity_poly.entity_id
_entity_poly.type
_entity_poly.pdbx_seq_one_letter_code
_entity_poly.pdbx_strand_id
1 'polypeptide(L)'
;MSEPQPPSTLAIATPNQYLPGDILKPNSTSTLSNHATKGRSVSGRSSWKLRPQKRASSLITQNRANARSSSWTTKAAAKSLHTEIQTIQQDMIQARIEAKRLKHQNRLDNEKRRMENEYKQAMQNGKLQVLNVKKLGTTMKNMNKKQLRQIKKSRMNSKTGVVEFVGAYEK
;
A
#
# COMPACT_ATOMS: atom_id res chain seq x y z
N MET A 1 -44.60 12.58 -14.15
CA MET A 1 -43.28 12.12 -13.70
C MET A 1 -43.29 12.23 -12.19
N SER A 2 -43.38 11.10 -11.49
CA SER A 2 -43.62 11.06 -10.06
C SER A 2 -42.35 10.55 -9.36
N GLU A 3 -41.81 11.37 -8.49
CA GLU A 3 -40.57 11.14 -7.74
C GLU A 3 -40.78 10.05 -6.69
N PRO A 4 -39.88 9.06 -6.55
CA PRO A 4 -40.00 8.05 -5.49
C PRO A 4 -39.54 8.62 -4.15
N GLN A 5 -40.44 8.61 -3.17
CA GLN A 5 -40.16 9.02 -1.79
C GLN A 5 -39.15 8.07 -1.10
N PRO A 6 -38.27 8.57 -0.23
CA PRO A 6 -37.33 7.74 0.51
C PRO A 6 -38.03 6.88 1.58
N PRO A 7 -37.52 5.67 1.89
CA PRO A 7 -38.10 4.81 2.90
C PRO A 7 -37.97 5.44 4.30
N SER A 8 -39.09 5.51 5.02
CA SER A 8 -39.16 5.99 6.39
C SER A 8 -38.27 5.14 7.31
N THR A 9 -37.23 5.75 7.87
CA THR A 9 -36.45 5.18 8.97
C THR A 9 -37.21 5.36 10.28
N LEU A 10 -38.23 4.51 10.51
CA LEU A 10 -38.72 4.29 11.87
C LEU A 10 -37.60 3.61 12.65
N ALA A 11 -36.98 4.36 13.57
CA ALA A 11 -36.05 3.81 14.55
C ALA A 11 -36.76 2.65 15.26
N ILE A 12 -36.15 1.46 15.19
CA ILE A 12 -36.57 0.31 15.99
C ILE A 12 -36.28 0.68 17.44
N ALA A 13 -37.24 1.31 18.11
CA ALA A 13 -37.25 1.41 19.55
C ALA A 13 -37.42 -0.02 20.05
N THR A 14 -36.32 -0.66 20.41
CA THR A 14 -36.38 -1.90 21.19
C THR A 14 -37.18 -1.57 22.45
N PRO A 15 -38.37 -2.17 22.65
CA PRO A 15 -39.05 -2.01 23.92
C PRO A 15 -38.08 -2.54 24.98
N ASN A 16 -37.82 -1.75 26.01
CA ASN A 16 -37.16 -2.23 27.22
C ASN A 16 -37.93 -3.47 27.67
N GLN A 17 -37.40 -4.65 27.32
CA GLN A 17 -38.01 -5.93 27.67
C GLN A 17 -37.75 -6.14 29.16
N TYR A 18 -38.66 -5.61 29.97
CA TYR A 18 -38.74 -5.92 31.38
C TYR A 18 -39.14 -7.39 31.50
N LEU A 19 -38.18 -8.25 31.82
CA LEU A 19 -38.45 -9.66 32.07
C LEU A 19 -38.85 -9.82 33.54
N PRO A 20 -39.89 -10.62 33.86
CA PRO A 20 -40.28 -10.90 35.24
C PRO A 20 -39.08 -11.50 35.98
N GLY A 21 -38.51 -10.73 36.92
CA GLY A 21 -37.26 -11.04 37.61
C GLY A 21 -36.19 -9.93 37.59
N ASP A 22 -36.43 -8.77 36.96
CA ASP A 22 -35.56 -7.60 37.10
C ASP A 22 -35.74 -6.93 38.48
N ILE A 23 -34.77 -7.19 39.36
CA ILE A 23 -34.77 -6.80 40.76
C ILE A 23 -34.41 -5.31 40.88
N LEU A 24 -35.44 -4.47 40.96
CA LEU A 24 -35.35 -3.14 41.59
C LEU A 24 -36.04 -3.09 42.97
N LYS A 25 -36.19 -4.24 43.64
CA LYS A 25 -36.69 -4.31 45.03
C LYS A 25 -35.92 -5.37 45.83
N PRO A 26 -35.19 -5.01 46.90
CA PRO A 26 -34.36 -5.95 47.66
C PRO A 26 -35.12 -6.90 48.61
N ASN A 27 -36.45 -7.05 48.50
CA ASN A 27 -37.25 -7.80 49.49
C ASN A 27 -38.08 -8.96 48.90
N SER A 28 -37.66 -9.59 47.80
CA SER A 28 -38.32 -10.79 47.27
C SER A 28 -37.39 -12.00 47.27
N THR A 29 -36.99 -12.42 48.48
CA THR A 29 -36.37 -13.73 48.74
C THR A 29 -37.46 -14.79 48.96
N SER A 30 -37.93 -15.47 47.92
CA SER A 30 -38.54 -16.82 48.11
C SER A 30 -38.69 -17.70 46.87
N THR A 31 -38.45 -17.24 45.63
CA THR A 31 -38.78 -18.04 44.43
C THR A 31 -37.59 -18.52 43.60
N LEU A 32 -36.40 -18.62 44.18
CA LEU A 32 -35.17 -19.07 43.51
C LEU A 32 -34.62 -20.41 44.03
N SER A 33 -35.40 -21.23 44.74
CA SER A 33 -34.89 -22.45 45.39
C SER A 33 -34.96 -23.76 44.58
N ASN A 34 -35.57 -23.79 43.38
CA ASN A 34 -35.87 -25.08 42.71
C ASN A 34 -35.14 -25.36 41.39
N HIS A 35 -34.05 -24.66 41.08
CA HIS A 35 -33.13 -25.11 40.04
C HIS A 35 -31.90 -25.75 40.69
N ALA A 36 -31.91 -27.08 40.78
CA ALA A 36 -30.76 -27.87 41.17
C ALA A 36 -29.57 -27.58 40.23
N THR A 37 -28.69 -26.68 40.65
CA THR A 37 -27.52 -26.28 39.88
C THR A 37 -26.40 -27.27 40.15
N LYS A 38 -26.18 -28.22 39.24
CA LYS A 38 -24.98 -29.07 39.24
C LYS A 38 -23.74 -28.17 39.09
N GLY A 39 -22.84 -28.25 40.07
CA GLY A 39 -21.45 -27.76 39.99
C GLY A 39 -21.31 -26.23 39.92
N ARG A 40 -21.45 -25.55 41.07
CA ARG A 40 -20.94 -24.17 41.25
C ARG A 40 -19.56 -24.21 41.90
N SER A 41 -18.68 -23.26 41.54
CA SER A 41 -17.42 -23.06 42.24
C SER A 41 -17.66 -22.56 43.67
N VAL A 42 -16.90 -23.08 44.63
CA VAL A 42 -17.07 -22.85 46.09
C VAL A 42 -16.96 -21.37 46.47
N SER A 43 -16.30 -20.54 45.65
CA SER A 43 -16.02 -19.14 45.93
C SER A 43 -17.19 -18.17 45.68
N GLY A 44 -18.35 -18.64 45.20
CA GLY A 44 -19.56 -17.83 45.03
C GLY A 44 -19.47 -16.69 44.00
N ARG A 45 -18.29 -16.42 43.41
CA ARG A 45 -18.10 -15.51 42.27
C ARG A 45 -18.65 -16.18 41.01
N SER A 46 -19.97 -16.10 40.89
CA SER A 46 -20.72 -16.51 39.71
C SER A 46 -20.12 -15.84 38.48
N SER A 47 -20.03 -16.59 37.37
CA SER A 47 -19.92 -16.10 35.99
C SER A 47 -20.31 -14.62 35.91
N TRP A 48 -19.38 -13.77 35.50
CA TRP A 48 -19.55 -12.33 35.24
C TRP A 48 -20.74 -12.00 34.31
N LYS A 49 -21.37 -13.02 33.72
CA LYS A 49 -22.67 -12.97 33.04
C LYS A 49 -23.76 -13.59 33.93
N LEU A 50 -24.80 -12.81 34.20
CA LEU A 50 -26.03 -13.22 34.93
C LEU A 50 -26.73 -14.43 34.28
N ARG A 51 -26.60 -14.63 32.96
CA ARG A 51 -27.08 -15.82 32.23
C ARG A 51 -26.07 -16.23 31.15
N PRO A 52 -25.82 -17.53 30.92
CA PRO A 52 -25.03 -17.98 29.79
C PRO A 52 -25.77 -17.66 28.47
N GLN A 53 -25.16 -16.84 27.61
CA GLN A 53 -25.68 -16.53 26.28
C GLN A 53 -25.44 -17.71 25.33
N LYS A 54 -26.50 -18.26 24.73
CA LYS A 54 -26.37 -19.29 23.67
C LYS A 54 -25.64 -18.70 22.47
N ARG A 55 -24.70 -19.44 21.88
CA ARG A 55 -23.98 -19.02 20.65
C ARG A 55 -24.98 -18.81 19.51
N ALA A 56 -24.94 -17.65 18.84
CA ALA A 56 -25.80 -17.31 17.70
C ALA A 56 -25.46 -18.09 16.40
N SER A 57 -24.60 -19.11 16.47
CA SER A 57 -24.12 -19.87 15.30
C SER A 57 -25.23 -20.59 14.54
N SER A 58 -26.38 -20.86 15.17
CA SER A 58 -27.55 -21.42 14.50
C SER A 58 -28.13 -20.48 13.43
N LEU A 59 -27.98 -19.16 13.55
CA LEU A 59 -28.46 -18.21 12.54
C LEU A 59 -27.66 -18.33 11.23
N ILE A 60 -26.38 -18.72 11.34
CA ILE A 60 -25.47 -18.87 10.20
C ILE A 60 -25.70 -20.22 9.52
N THR A 61 -25.86 -21.31 10.28
CA THR A 61 -25.94 -22.67 9.73
C THR A 61 -27.36 -23.16 9.42
N GLN A 62 -28.40 -22.67 10.11
CA GLN A 62 -29.78 -23.19 9.99
C GLN A 62 -30.72 -22.27 9.20
N ASN A 63 -30.29 -21.05 8.85
CA ASN A 63 -31.12 -20.16 8.04
C ASN A 63 -31.03 -20.55 6.56
N ARG A 64 -32.16 -20.95 5.97
CA ARG A 64 -32.29 -21.32 4.55
C ARG A 64 -31.85 -20.19 3.60
N ALA A 65 -31.92 -18.93 4.06
CA ALA A 65 -31.39 -17.77 3.35
C ALA A 65 -29.85 -17.71 3.33
N ASN A 66 -29.19 -18.20 4.39
CA ASN A 66 -27.72 -18.24 4.54
C ASN A 66 -27.11 -19.53 3.94
N ALA A 67 -27.91 -20.58 3.74
CA ALA A 67 -27.50 -21.88 3.21
C ALA A 67 -27.64 -22.02 1.68
N ARG A 68 -27.54 -20.93 0.91
CA ARG A 68 -27.58 -21.01 -0.56
C ARG A 68 -26.20 -21.38 -1.09
N SER A 69 -25.93 -22.68 -1.19
CA SER A 69 -24.76 -23.18 -1.91
C SER A 69 -24.88 -22.82 -3.39
N SER A 70 -24.10 -21.85 -3.86
CA SER A 70 -24.02 -21.54 -5.29
C SER A 70 -23.53 -22.77 -6.08
N SER A 71 -24.10 -22.99 -7.26
CA SER A 71 -23.65 -24.06 -8.16
C SER A 71 -22.17 -23.89 -8.53
N TRP A 72 -21.51 -25.00 -8.88
CA TRP A 72 -20.12 -24.93 -9.34
C TRP A 72 -19.94 -24.00 -10.55
N THR A 73 -20.89 -24.03 -11.48
CA THR A 73 -20.89 -23.19 -12.69
C THR A 73 -20.88 -21.70 -12.37
N THR A 74 -21.70 -21.27 -11.40
CA THR A 74 -21.75 -19.86 -10.98
C THR A 74 -20.47 -19.43 -10.28
N LYS A 75 -19.87 -20.30 -9.45
CA LYS A 75 -18.56 -20.04 -8.83
C LYS A 75 -17.43 -19.95 -9.85
N ALA A 76 -17.43 -20.83 -10.84
CA ALA A 76 -16.45 -20.84 -11.92
C ALA A 76 -16.55 -19.56 -12.78
N ALA A 77 -17.76 -19.16 -13.16
CA ALA A 77 -18.00 -17.92 -13.89
C ALA A 77 -17.57 -16.68 -13.09
N ALA A 78 -17.91 -16.60 -11.80
CA ALA A 78 -17.47 -15.52 -10.94
C ALA A 78 -15.94 -15.44 -10.79
N LYS A 79 -15.27 -16.60 -10.72
CA LYS A 79 -13.80 -16.67 -10.69
C LYS A 79 -13.19 -16.16 -12.00
N SER A 80 -13.74 -16.55 -13.15
CA SER A 80 -13.29 -16.08 -14.47
C SER A 80 -13.41 -14.57 -14.60
N LEU A 81 -14.56 -14.02 -14.20
CA LEU A 81 -14.80 -12.58 -14.21
C LEU A 81 -13.82 -11.85 -13.27
N HIS A 82 -13.62 -12.38 -12.07
CA HIS A 82 -12.66 -11.80 -11.12
C HIS A 82 -11.24 -11.79 -11.68
N THR A 83 -10.80 -12.87 -12.33
CA THR A 83 -9.48 -12.92 -12.95
C THR A 83 -9.36 -11.90 -14.08
N GLU A 84 -10.38 -11.75 -14.92
CA GLU A 84 -10.39 -10.78 -16.01
C GLU A 84 -10.32 -9.32 -15.51
N ILE A 85 -11.09 -8.98 -14.48
CA ILE A 85 -11.00 -7.66 -13.85
C ILE A 85 -9.60 -7.43 -13.29
N GLN A 86 -9.04 -8.43 -12.61
CA GLN A 86 -7.72 -8.31 -12.01
C GLN A 86 -6.62 -8.12 -13.06
N THR A 87 -6.68 -8.85 -14.18
CA THR A 87 -5.72 -8.67 -15.28
C THR A 87 -5.83 -7.27 -15.88
N ILE A 88 -7.05 -6.79 -16.15
CA ILE A 88 -7.26 -5.44 -16.68
C ILE A 88 -6.71 -4.37 -15.71
N GLN A 89 -6.92 -4.53 -14.41
CA GLN A 89 -6.36 -3.62 -13.40
C GLN A 89 -4.83 -3.65 -13.38
N GLN A 90 -4.23 -4.84 -13.46
CA GLN A 90 -2.78 -4.99 -13.52
C GLN A 90 -2.19 -4.33 -14.76
N ASP A 91 -2.80 -4.53 -15.92
CA ASP A 91 -2.36 -3.93 -17.18
C ASP A 91 -2.40 -2.39 -17.12
N MET A 92 -3.48 -1.82 -16.55
CA MET A 92 -3.57 -0.37 -16.33
C MET A 92 -2.47 0.15 -15.40
N ILE A 93 -2.11 -0.59 -14.36
CA ILE A 93 -1.05 -0.21 -13.43
C ILE A 93 0.32 -0.30 -14.13
N GLN A 94 0.57 -1.37 -14.87
CA GLN A 94 1.82 -1.58 -15.61
C GLN A 94 2.01 -0.49 -16.67
N ALA A 95 0.98 -0.17 -17.46
CA ALA A 95 1.03 0.91 -18.44
C ALA A 95 1.39 2.26 -17.80
N ARG A 96 0.88 2.57 -16.60
CA ARG A 96 1.24 3.79 -15.86
C ARG A 96 2.70 3.78 -15.39
N ILE A 97 3.20 2.64 -14.93
CA ILE A 97 4.60 2.49 -14.50
C ILE A 97 5.53 2.63 -15.70
N GLU A 98 5.20 2.00 -16.82
CA GLU A 98 5.96 2.05 -18.06
C GLU A 98 6.01 3.47 -18.63
N ALA A 99 4.89 4.18 -18.65
CA ALA A 99 4.86 5.59 -19.08
C ALA A 99 5.79 6.47 -18.23
N LYS A 100 5.81 6.27 -16.90
CA LYS A 100 6.73 6.98 -15.99
C LYS A 100 8.19 6.61 -16.26
N ARG A 101 8.48 5.31 -16.43
CA ARG A 101 9.82 4.81 -16.73
C ARG A 101 10.31 5.36 -18.07
N LEU A 102 9.48 5.33 -19.11
CA LEU A 102 9.82 5.87 -20.43
C LEU A 102 10.11 7.38 -20.37
N LYS A 103 9.29 8.16 -19.66
CA LYS A 103 9.56 9.58 -19.46
C LYS A 103 10.89 9.84 -18.73
N HIS A 104 11.24 8.98 -17.77
CA HIS A 104 12.53 9.06 -17.09
C HIS A 104 13.69 8.71 -18.02
N GLN A 105 13.59 7.62 -18.79
CA GLN A 105 14.61 7.23 -19.76
C GLN A 105 14.82 8.32 -20.83
N ASN A 106 13.74 8.90 -21.37
CA ASN A 106 13.83 9.98 -22.34
C ASN A 106 14.53 11.23 -21.77
N ARG A 107 14.35 11.52 -20.47
CA ARG A 107 15.07 12.62 -19.81
C ARG A 107 16.56 12.30 -19.70
N LEU A 108 16.91 11.11 -19.22
CA LEU A 108 18.30 10.67 -19.11
C LEU A 108 19.00 10.63 -20.47
N ASP A 109 18.33 10.16 -21.53
CA ASP A 109 18.88 10.15 -22.88
C ASP A 109 19.07 11.57 -23.43
N ASN A 110 18.12 12.48 -23.21
CA ASN A 110 18.28 13.87 -23.64
C ASN A 110 19.40 14.59 -22.87
N GLU A 111 19.52 14.35 -21.57
CA GLU A 111 20.65 14.83 -20.76
C GLU A 111 21.97 14.25 -21.28
N LYS A 112 22.02 12.95 -21.53
CA LYS A 112 23.17 12.27 -22.13
C LYS A 112 23.58 12.90 -23.46
N ARG A 113 22.63 13.13 -24.37
CA ARG A 113 22.89 13.77 -25.67
C ARG A 113 23.39 15.20 -25.51
N ARG A 114 22.83 15.97 -24.56
CA ARG A 114 23.31 17.32 -24.24
C ARG A 114 24.75 17.27 -23.74
N MET A 115 25.05 16.41 -22.77
CA MET A 115 26.39 16.27 -22.21
C MET A 115 27.42 15.80 -23.24
N GLU A 116 27.05 14.86 -24.10
CA GLU A 116 27.93 14.41 -25.19
C GLU A 116 28.23 15.53 -26.19
N ASN A 117 27.23 16.34 -26.53
CA ASN A 117 27.41 17.49 -27.43
C ASN A 117 28.29 18.57 -26.80
N GLU A 118 28.09 18.87 -25.51
CA GLU A 118 28.93 19.79 -24.75
C GLU A 118 30.38 19.30 -24.66
N TYR A 119 30.57 18.01 -24.37
CA TYR A 119 31.89 17.38 -24.33
C TYR A 119 32.58 17.42 -25.71
N LYS A 120 31.86 17.07 -26.78
CA LYS A 120 32.37 17.15 -28.16
C LYS A 120 32.76 18.58 -28.53
N GLN A 121 31.93 19.58 -28.22
CA GLN A 121 32.30 20.98 -28.44
C GLN A 121 33.51 21.40 -27.60
N ALA A 122 33.60 20.96 -26.35
CA ALA A 122 34.76 21.28 -25.51
C ALA A 122 36.05 20.63 -26.02
N MET A 123 35.99 19.43 -26.61
CA MET A 123 37.10 18.82 -27.32
C MET A 123 37.46 19.57 -28.60
N GLN A 124 36.50 19.88 -29.47
CA GLN A 124 36.73 20.58 -30.73
C GLN A 124 37.30 21.99 -30.51
N ASN A 125 36.79 22.70 -29.51
CA ASN A 125 37.26 24.04 -29.14
C ASN A 125 38.60 24.02 -28.35
N GLY A 126 39.27 22.87 -28.24
CA GLY A 126 40.58 22.72 -27.62
C GLY A 126 40.62 22.92 -26.10
N LYS A 127 39.45 22.96 -25.43
CA LYS A 127 39.35 23.17 -23.97
C LYS A 127 39.67 21.90 -23.19
N LEU A 128 39.55 20.73 -23.81
CA LEU A 128 39.87 19.43 -23.23
C LEU A 128 41.06 18.80 -23.94
N GLN A 129 42.09 18.45 -23.17
CA GLN A 129 43.26 17.73 -23.67
C GLN A 129 43.11 16.23 -23.39
N VAL A 130 43.25 15.40 -24.42
CA VAL A 130 43.36 13.95 -24.25
C VAL A 130 44.77 13.64 -23.80
N LEU A 131 44.92 13.20 -22.55
CA LEU A 131 46.22 12.85 -21.98
C LEU A 131 46.61 11.41 -22.30
N ASN A 132 47.89 11.18 -22.59
CA ASN A 132 48.42 9.84 -22.79
C ASN A 132 48.54 9.10 -21.45
N VAL A 133 47.80 8.00 -21.31
CA VAL A 133 47.74 7.18 -20.09
C VAL A 133 49.13 6.73 -19.64
N LYS A 134 50.04 6.39 -20.57
CA LYS A 134 51.39 5.90 -20.26
C LYS A 134 52.30 6.96 -19.63
N LYS A 135 52.01 8.24 -19.83
CA LYS A 135 52.79 9.37 -19.30
C LYS A 135 52.00 10.24 -18.32
N LEU A 136 50.81 9.79 -17.90
CA LEU A 136 49.84 10.62 -17.18
C LEU A 136 50.45 11.28 -15.93
N GLY A 137 51.19 10.52 -15.12
CA GLY A 137 51.79 11.02 -13.88
C GLY A 137 52.76 12.19 -14.11
N THR A 138 53.68 12.09 -15.08
CA THR A 138 54.63 13.16 -15.41
C THR A 138 53.93 14.33 -16.08
N THR A 139 52.99 14.06 -16.98
CA THR A 139 52.25 15.09 -17.71
C THR A 139 51.38 15.93 -16.76
N MET A 140 50.73 15.30 -15.78
CA MET A 140 49.94 15.98 -14.75
C MET A 140 50.78 16.87 -13.84
N LYS A 141 51.99 16.42 -13.47
CA LYS A 141 52.91 17.22 -12.65
C LYS A 141 53.43 18.47 -13.36
N ASN A 142 53.58 18.40 -14.69
CA ASN A 142 54.12 19.48 -15.50
C ASN A 142 53.06 20.52 -15.94
N MET A 143 51.77 20.24 -15.72
CA MET A 143 50.68 21.15 -16.10
C MET A 143 50.50 22.29 -15.10
N ASN A 144 50.11 23.46 -15.61
CA ASN A 144 49.78 24.62 -14.80
C ASN A 144 48.49 24.37 -14.00
N LYS A 145 48.37 24.97 -12.81
CA LYS A 145 47.19 24.96 -11.94
C LYS A 145 45.87 25.25 -12.67
N LYS A 146 45.87 26.12 -13.69
CA LYS A 146 44.68 26.40 -14.51
C LYS A 146 44.23 25.20 -15.36
N GLN A 147 45.18 24.48 -15.95
CA GLN A 147 44.92 23.26 -16.75
C GLN A 147 44.42 22.12 -15.86
N LEU A 148 45.05 21.94 -14.69
CA LEU A 148 44.61 20.96 -13.69
C LEU A 148 43.19 21.23 -13.17
N ARG A 149 42.81 22.51 -13.02
CA ARG A 149 41.44 22.88 -12.68
C ARG A 149 40.44 22.53 -13.77
N GLN A 150 40.78 22.69 -15.05
CA GLN A 150 39.91 22.25 -16.16
C GLN A 150 39.72 20.73 -16.15
N ILE A 151 40.80 19.96 -15.98
CA ILE A 151 40.73 18.49 -15.88
C ILE A 151 39.86 18.06 -14.68
N LYS A 152 39.97 18.76 -13.54
CA LYS A 152 39.12 18.48 -12.36
C LYS A 152 37.64 18.80 -12.60
N LYS A 153 37.35 19.82 -13.41
CA LYS A 153 35.96 20.17 -13.78
C LYS A 153 35.35 19.16 -14.74
N SER A 154 36.16 18.48 -15.56
CA SER A 154 35.71 17.39 -16.42
C SER A 154 35.70 16.07 -15.66
N ARG A 155 34.52 15.65 -15.17
CA ARG A 155 34.35 14.38 -14.44
C ARG A 155 33.30 13.50 -15.10
N MET A 156 33.40 12.18 -14.95
CA MET A 156 32.38 11.26 -15.44
C MET A 156 31.15 11.32 -14.53
N ASN A 157 29.97 11.56 -15.12
CA ASN A 157 28.70 11.47 -14.42
C ASN A 157 28.40 9.99 -14.14
N SER A 158 28.19 9.62 -12.88
CA SER A 158 27.96 8.23 -12.48
C SER A 158 26.60 7.67 -12.93
N LYS A 159 25.63 8.54 -13.25
CA LYS A 159 24.28 8.15 -13.66
C LYS A 159 24.20 7.91 -15.17
N THR A 160 24.89 8.71 -15.97
CA THR A 160 24.83 8.66 -17.44
C THR A 160 26.08 8.05 -18.08
N GLY A 161 27.18 7.93 -17.33
CA GLY A 161 28.47 7.45 -17.81
C GLY A 161 29.22 8.44 -18.72
N VAL A 162 28.68 9.64 -18.94
CA VAL A 162 29.24 10.66 -19.83
C VAL A 162 30.07 11.67 -19.03
N VAL A 163 31.14 12.19 -19.63
CA VAL A 163 31.98 13.23 -19.02
C VAL A 163 31.25 14.58 -19.05
N GLU A 164 31.07 15.18 -17.89
CA GLU A 164 30.38 16.45 -17.66
C GLU A 164 31.32 17.53 -17.14
N PHE A 165 30.98 18.80 -17.43
CA PHE A 165 31.68 19.97 -16.92
C PHE A 165 30.97 20.47 -15.65
N VAL A 166 31.57 20.21 -14.49
CA VAL A 166 31.00 20.52 -13.18
C VAL A 166 31.88 21.53 -12.45
N GLY A 167 31.31 22.28 -11.49
CA GLY A 167 32.10 23.14 -10.61
C GLY A 167 33.21 22.34 -9.91
N ALA A 168 34.42 22.90 -9.83
CA ALA A 168 35.62 22.19 -9.36
C ALA A 168 35.54 21.67 -7.91
N TYR A 169 34.50 22.05 -7.16
CA TYR A 169 34.26 21.70 -5.76
C TYR A 169 32.80 21.33 -5.47
N GLU A 170 31.96 21.13 -6.49
CA GLU A 170 30.61 20.61 -6.26
C GLU A 170 30.70 19.13 -5.90
N LYS A 171 30.10 18.77 -4.76
CA LYS A 171 30.03 17.39 -4.28
C LYS A 171 28.96 16.64 -5.04
#